data_AF-A0A6G2S3A0-F1
#
_entry.id   AF-A0A6G2S3A0-F1
#
_cell.length_a   1.000
_cell.length_b   1.000
_cell.length_c   1.000
_cell.angle_alpha   90.00
_cell.angle_beta   90.00
_cell.angle_gamma   90.00
#
_symmetry.space_group_name_H-M   'P 1'
#
loop_
_entity.id
_entity.type
_entity.pdbx_description
1 polymer ?
#
loop_
_entity_poly.entity_id
_entity_poly.type
_entity_poly.pdbx_seq_one_letter_code
_entity_poly.pdbx_strand_id
1 'polypeptide(L)'
;MVQNEAGTSRVLYTFTEQRDGRTVDMVPGDQYRGIPRARFGWGIQYRGLENVTVSRSRLRDAVSEIYLHDPNRSTHTMEDRVQTLAVALAEGARFQAIPAQIAQAIRGRTSWTVHNHADEIRSWDQRSGVVLRAREGDSTGNGQVWQERREYRWNGNQVLFTALDLARRLYLIKPPPKR
;
A
#
# COMPACT_ATOMS: atom_id res chain seq x y z
N MET A 1 -16.79 -1.14 3.98
CA MET A 1 -18.24 -0.99 3.80
C MET A 1 -18.60 0.44 4.14
N VAL A 2 -19.24 1.14 3.21
CA VAL A 2 -19.57 2.57 3.29
C VAL A 2 -21.08 2.69 3.51
N GLN A 3 -21.54 3.62 4.34
CA GLN A 3 -22.95 3.94 4.53
C GLN A 3 -23.28 5.24 3.79
N ASN A 4 -24.38 5.26 3.03
CA ASN A 4 -24.82 6.52 2.43
C ASN A 4 -25.21 7.56 3.50
N GLU A 5 -25.14 8.87 3.21
CA GLU A 5 -25.56 9.95 4.15
C GLU A 5 -27.00 9.78 4.67
N ALA A 6 -27.87 9.07 3.91
CA ALA A 6 -29.25 8.77 4.30
C ALA A 6 -29.38 7.58 5.29
N GLY A 7 -28.30 6.87 5.58
CA GLY A 7 -28.28 5.73 6.51
C GLY A 7 -28.99 4.45 6.01
N THR A 8 -29.53 4.46 4.79
CA THR A 8 -30.48 3.48 4.25
C THR A 8 -29.84 2.38 3.40
N SER A 9 -28.62 2.56 2.89
CA SER A 9 -27.93 1.50 2.14
C SER A 9 -26.42 1.52 2.36
N ARG A 10 -25.86 0.30 2.42
CA ARG A 10 -24.41 0.07 2.52
C ARG A 10 -23.90 -0.30 1.15
N VAL A 11 -22.81 0.33 0.72
CA VAL A 11 -22.13 0.01 -0.54
C VAL A 11 -20.72 -0.49 -0.25
N LEU A 12 -20.31 -1.53 -0.96
CA LEU A 12 -18.93 -2.00 -0.96
C LEU A 12 -18.21 -1.45 -2.20
N TYR A 13 -17.26 -0.55 -1.97
CA TYR A 13 -16.34 -0.12 -3.02
C TYR A 13 -15.22 -1.12 -3.23
N THR A 14 -14.88 -1.38 -4.48
CA THR A 14 -13.78 -2.26 -4.86
C THR A 14 -13.02 -1.72 -6.07
N PHE A 15 -11.72 -1.97 -6.10
CA PHE A 15 -10.94 -1.91 -7.34
C PHE A 15 -11.23 -3.14 -8.19
N THR A 16 -10.78 -3.09 -9.45
CA THR A 16 -10.85 -4.20 -10.39
C THR A 16 -9.47 -4.59 -10.89
N GLU A 17 -9.32 -5.85 -11.26
CA GLU A 17 -8.12 -6.38 -11.91
C GLU A 17 -8.46 -7.14 -13.20
N GLN A 18 -7.48 -7.28 -14.11
CA GLN A 18 -7.61 -8.17 -15.26
C GLN A 18 -7.21 -9.58 -14.86
N ARG A 19 -8.11 -10.55 -15.03
CA ARG A 19 -7.86 -11.98 -14.83
C ARG A 19 -8.45 -12.75 -16.00
N ASP A 20 -7.61 -13.54 -16.69
CA ASP A 20 -8.01 -14.36 -17.84
C ASP A 20 -8.77 -13.56 -18.93
N GLY A 21 -8.30 -12.34 -19.22
CA GLY A 21 -8.91 -11.43 -20.19
C GLY A 21 -10.23 -10.78 -19.75
N ARG A 22 -10.60 -10.92 -18.47
CA ARG A 22 -11.82 -10.34 -17.90
C ARG A 22 -11.49 -9.36 -16.77
N THR A 23 -12.24 -8.27 -16.73
CA THR A 23 -12.22 -7.34 -15.59
C THR A 23 -13.05 -7.93 -14.46
N VAL A 24 -12.40 -8.22 -13.33
CA VAL A 24 -13.04 -8.80 -12.13
C VAL A 24 -12.84 -7.88 -10.91
N ASP A 25 -13.78 -7.91 -9.98
CA ASP A 25 -13.65 -7.19 -8.71
C ASP A 25 -12.54 -7.83 -7.86
N MET A 26 -11.67 -7.00 -7.26
CA MET A 26 -10.58 -7.48 -6.40
C MET A 26 -11.07 -8.03 -5.06
N VAL A 27 -12.24 -7.61 -4.58
CA VAL A 27 -12.91 -8.26 -3.45
C VAL A 27 -13.81 -9.37 -4.01
N PRO A 28 -13.61 -10.65 -3.63
CA PRO A 28 -14.46 -11.75 -4.11
C PRO A 28 -15.96 -11.52 -3.83
N GLY A 29 -16.82 -12.00 -4.72
CA GLY A 29 -18.28 -11.76 -4.65
C GLY A 29 -18.99 -12.55 -3.53
N ASP A 30 -18.36 -13.60 -3.02
CA ASP A 30 -18.83 -14.37 -1.87
C ASP A 30 -18.53 -13.66 -0.54
N GLN A 31 -17.63 -12.68 -0.53
CA GLN A 31 -17.38 -11.79 0.59
C GLN A 31 -18.45 -10.68 0.61
N TYR A 32 -19.07 -10.45 1.78
CA TYR A 32 -20.09 -9.41 1.99
C TYR A 32 -21.36 -9.60 1.13
N ARG A 33 -21.94 -10.81 1.14
CA ARG A 33 -23.16 -11.14 0.39
C ARG A 33 -24.32 -10.19 0.71
N GLY A 34 -25.10 -9.85 -0.32
CA GLY A 34 -26.28 -8.98 -0.18
C GLY A 34 -25.97 -7.49 -0.08
N ILE A 35 -24.70 -7.09 -0.07
CA ILE A 35 -24.29 -5.69 -0.07
C ILE A 35 -24.07 -5.22 -1.52
N PRO A 36 -24.78 -4.17 -1.99
CA PRO A 36 -24.53 -3.55 -3.28
C PRO A 36 -23.05 -3.15 -3.45
N ARG A 37 -22.54 -3.29 -4.67
CA ARG A 37 -21.12 -3.07 -4.98
C ARG A 37 -20.97 -1.91 -5.95
N ALA A 38 -19.94 -1.11 -5.74
CA ALA A 38 -19.54 -0.03 -6.64
C ALA A 38 -18.05 -0.15 -6.96
N ARG A 39 -17.68 0.22 -8.19
CA ARG A 39 -16.28 0.26 -8.60
C ARG A 39 -15.75 1.66 -8.39
N PHE A 40 -14.49 1.76 -7.95
CA PHE A 40 -13.81 3.05 -8.00
C PHE A 40 -13.67 3.50 -9.45
N GLY A 41 -13.87 4.80 -9.70
CA GLY A 41 -13.67 5.41 -11.03
C GLY A 41 -12.20 5.62 -11.40
N TRP A 42 -11.27 5.17 -10.56
CA TRP A 42 -9.82 5.29 -10.73
C TRP A 42 -9.13 3.95 -10.46
N GLY A 43 -7.90 3.81 -10.96
CA GLY A 43 -7.11 2.59 -10.84
C GLY A 43 -6.45 2.41 -9.46
N ILE A 44 -5.80 1.26 -9.28
CA ILE A 44 -5.03 0.93 -8.06
C ILE A 44 -3.73 1.75 -7.90
N GLN A 45 -3.36 2.53 -8.91
CA GLN A 45 -2.11 3.27 -8.93
C GLN A 45 -2.27 4.58 -8.16
N TYR A 46 -1.24 4.97 -7.42
CA TYR A 46 -1.20 6.28 -6.77
C TYR A 46 -1.11 7.39 -7.82
N ARG A 47 -1.99 8.39 -7.71
CA ARG A 47 -1.98 9.59 -8.57
C ARG A 47 -0.76 10.48 -8.35
N GLY A 48 -0.30 10.58 -7.09
CA GLY A 48 0.84 11.41 -6.68
C GLY A 48 1.41 10.94 -5.34
N LEU A 49 2.02 9.75 -5.36
CA LEU A 49 2.48 9.04 -4.15
C LEU A 49 3.35 9.92 -3.24
N GLU A 50 4.29 10.66 -3.82
CA GLU A 50 5.21 11.55 -3.11
C GLU A 50 4.51 12.67 -2.33
N ASN A 51 3.28 13.03 -2.73
CA ASN A 51 2.47 14.07 -2.10
C ASN A 51 1.50 13.53 -1.04
N VAL A 52 1.38 12.20 -0.91
CA VAL A 52 0.48 11.61 0.09
C VAL A 52 0.98 11.94 1.48
N THR A 53 0.11 12.61 2.24
CA THR A 53 0.40 13.11 3.59
C THR A 53 -0.45 12.36 4.61
N VAL A 54 0.17 11.82 5.64
CA VAL A 54 -0.47 11.08 6.73
C VAL A 54 -0.35 11.86 8.04
N SER A 55 -1.47 12.06 8.72
CA SER A 55 -1.54 12.64 10.07
C SER A 55 -2.74 12.06 10.82
N ARG A 56 -2.83 12.31 12.12
CA ARG A 56 -3.97 11.85 12.93
C ARG A 56 -5.31 12.37 12.40
N SER A 57 -5.39 13.66 12.07
CA SER A 57 -6.61 14.26 11.50
C SER A 57 -6.92 13.66 10.14
N ARG A 58 -5.93 13.58 9.23
CA ARG A 58 -6.15 13.03 7.88
C ARG A 58 -6.60 11.58 7.89
N LEU A 59 -6.11 10.75 8.81
CA LEU A 59 -6.57 9.37 8.94
C LEU A 59 -8.01 9.29 9.45
N ARG A 60 -8.35 10.08 10.47
CA ARG A 60 -9.73 10.17 10.98
C ARG A 60 -10.67 10.66 9.89
N ASP A 61 -10.32 11.75 9.22
CA ASP A 61 -11.13 12.38 8.18
C ASP A 61 -11.28 11.44 6.98
N ALA A 62 -10.23 10.69 6.62
CA ALA A 62 -10.31 9.66 5.58
C ALA A 62 -11.32 8.55 5.93
N VAL A 63 -11.29 8.03 7.16
CA VAL A 63 -12.27 7.02 7.61
C VAL A 63 -13.69 7.58 7.57
N SER A 64 -13.90 8.78 8.11
CA SER A 64 -15.22 9.43 8.15
C SER A 64 -15.77 9.72 6.76
N GLU A 65 -14.96 10.31 5.87
CA GLU A 65 -15.37 10.66 4.52
C GLU A 65 -15.62 9.42 3.65
N ILE A 66 -14.78 8.38 3.77
CA ILE A 66 -15.04 7.10 3.10
C ILE A 66 -16.33 6.50 3.61
N TYR A 67 -16.56 6.54 4.92
CA TYR A 67 -17.74 5.94 5.53
C TYR A 67 -19.05 6.65 5.16
N LEU A 68 -19.02 7.98 4.98
CA LEU A 68 -20.17 8.81 4.64
C LEU A 68 -20.26 9.18 3.15
N HIS A 69 -19.44 8.56 2.30
CA HIS A 69 -19.33 8.98 0.90
C HIS A 69 -20.68 8.83 0.17
N ASP A 70 -21.16 9.95 -0.39
CA ASP A 70 -22.26 9.98 -1.34
C ASP A 70 -21.73 9.70 -2.76
N PRO A 71 -22.18 8.62 -3.43
CA PRO A 71 -21.79 8.30 -4.80
C PRO A 71 -22.05 9.42 -5.81
N ASN A 72 -22.93 10.39 -5.49
CA ASN A 72 -23.28 11.52 -6.35
C ASN A 72 -22.36 12.74 -6.17
N ARG A 73 -21.40 12.71 -5.23
CA ARG A 73 -20.40 13.78 -5.04
C ARG A 73 -19.08 13.45 -5.75
N SER A 74 -18.27 14.50 -6.01
CA SER A 74 -16.95 14.37 -6.64
C SER A 74 -16.09 13.32 -5.93
N THR A 75 -15.44 12.46 -6.72
CA THR A 75 -14.64 11.32 -6.25
C THR A 75 -13.18 11.65 -5.96
N HIS A 76 -12.69 12.85 -6.31
CA HIS A 76 -11.29 13.21 -6.11
C HIS A 76 -10.88 13.23 -4.63
N THR A 77 -11.78 13.69 -3.74
CA THR A 77 -11.55 13.62 -2.30
C THR A 77 -11.48 12.18 -1.82
N MET A 78 -12.36 11.32 -2.33
CA MET A 78 -12.39 9.89 -2.02
C MET A 78 -11.09 9.18 -2.43
N GLU A 79 -10.56 9.47 -3.62
CA GLU A 79 -9.26 8.95 -4.08
C GLU A 79 -8.12 9.33 -3.11
N ASP A 80 -8.01 10.60 -2.74
CA ASP A 80 -6.97 11.08 -1.81
C ASP A 80 -7.09 10.43 -0.42
N ARG A 81 -8.33 10.21 0.06
CA ARG A 81 -8.58 9.51 1.33
C ARG A 81 -8.19 8.04 1.27
N VAL A 82 -8.55 7.36 0.20
CA VAL A 82 -8.18 5.96 -0.02
C VAL A 82 -6.66 5.83 -0.13
N GLN A 83 -5.98 6.72 -0.86
CA GLN A 83 -4.51 6.72 -0.96
C GLN A 83 -3.83 6.99 0.39
N THR A 84 -4.38 7.90 1.20
CA THR A 84 -3.89 8.16 2.57
C THR A 84 -3.97 6.91 3.45
N LEU A 85 -5.09 6.19 3.42
CA LEU A 85 -5.24 4.93 4.15
C LEU A 85 -4.35 3.82 3.59
N ALA A 86 -4.21 3.73 2.27
CA ALA A 86 -3.35 2.75 1.61
C ALA A 86 -1.88 2.91 2.06
N VAL A 87 -1.38 4.14 2.13
CA VAL A 87 -0.03 4.42 2.65
C VAL A 87 0.11 4.01 4.11
N ALA A 88 -0.84 4.41 4.97
CA ALA A 88 -0.74 4.13 6.40
C ALA A 88 -0.85 2.63 6.73
N LEU A 89 -1.69 1.90 6.00
CA LEU A 89 -1.99 0.50 6.29
C LEU A 89 -1.17 -0.46 5.42
N ALA A 90 -1.30 -0.37 4.10
CA ALA A 90 -0.67 -1.32 3.19
C ALA A 90 0.84 -1.08 3.09
N GLU A 91 1.27 0.16 2.89
CA GLU A 91 2.71 0.46 2.85
C GLU A 91 3.34 0.37 4.25
N GLY A 92 2.59 0.76 5.29
CA GLY A 92 2.97 0.50 6.68
C GLY A 92 3.21 -0.99 6.99
N ALA A 93 2.39 -1.89 6.43
CA ALA A 93 2.58 -3.32 6.60
C ALA A 93 3.73 -3.89 5.76
N ARG A 94 4.05 -3.28 4.61
CA ARG A 94 5.14 -3.73 3.72
C ARG A 94 6.52 -3.28 4.19
N PHE A 95 6.63 -2.07 4.71
CA PHE A 95 7.92 -1.43 5.02
C PHE A 95 8.05 -1.11 6.50
N GLN A 96 9.10 -1.64 7.14
CA GLN A 96 9.37 -1.44 8.57
C GLN A 96 9.41 0.04 8.98
N ALA A 97 9.99 0.91 8.14
CA ALA A 97 10.25 2.30 8.50
C ALA A 97 8.99 3.16 8.52
N ILE A 98 8.02 2.88 7.63
CA ILE A 98 6.85 3.74 7.41
C ILE A 98 5.98 3.88 8.68
N PRO A 99 5.61 2.81 9.41
CA PRO A 99 4.84 2.94 10.64
C PRO A 99 5.52 3.79 11.70
N ALA A 100 6.85 3.67 11.83
CA ALA A 100 7.62 4.44 12.81
C ALA A 100 7.61 5.94 12.47
N GLN A 101 7.77 6.30 11.19
CA GLN A 101 7.71 7.68 10.71
C GLN A 101 6.32 8.30 10.95
N ILE A 102 5.25 7.57 10.60
CA ILE A 102 3.87 8.00 10.83
C ILE A 102 3.61 8.18 12.34
N ALA A 103 4.01 7.21 13.16
CA ALA A 103 3.82 7.27 14.61
C ALA A 103 4.59 8.43 15.25
N GLN A 104 5.80 8.72 14.79
CA GLN A 104 6.58 9.87 15.25
C GLN A 104 5.89 11.19 14.91
N ALA A 105 5.44 11.37 13.66
CA ALA A 105 4.73 12.58 13.26
C ALA A 105 3.43 12.77 14.06
N ILE A 106 2.64 11.71 14.25
CA ILE A 106 1.41 11.77 15.05
C ILE A 106 1.70 12.16 16.50
N ARG A 107 2.73 11.57 17.13
CA ARG A 107 3.14 11.95 18.50
C ARG A 107 3.63 13.39 18.57
N GLY A 108 4.33 13.86 17.54
CA GLY A 108 4.76 15.23 17.38
C GLY A 108 3.65 16.23 17.01
N ARG A 109 2.40 15.76 16.82
CA ARG A 109 1.27 16.57 16.32
C ARG A 109 1.53 17.20 14.95
N THR A 110 2.38 16.58 14.14
CA THR A 110 2.69 16.97 12.77
C THR A 110 2.12 15.96 11.77
N SER A 111 2.46 16.13 10.49
CA SER A 111 2.20 15.18 9.43
C SER A 111 3.50 14.60 8.89
N TRP A 112 3.43 13.35 8.46
CA TRP A 112 4.47 12.74 7.65
C TRP A 112 4.00 12.69 6.19
N THR A 113 4.87 13.10 5.27
CA THR A 113 4.59 13.02 3.83
C THR A 113 5.54 12.02 3.20
N VAL A 114 5.03 11.20 2.28
CA VAL A 114 5.80 10.11 1.67
C VAL A 114 7.11 10.62 1.08
N HIS A 115 7.08 11.67 0.25
CA HIS A 115 8.27 12.31 -0.35
C HIS A 115 9.36 11.30 -0.76
N ASN A 116 10.47 11.29 -0.02
CA ASN A 116 11.67 10.49 -0.26
C ASN A 116 11.45 8.97 -0.15
N HIS A 117 10.30 8.55 0.36
CA HIS A 117 9.88 7.15 0.45
C HIS A 117 9.08 6.68 -0.79
N ALA A 118 8.80 7.54 -1.76
CA ALA A 118 8.01 7.14 -2.94
C ALA A 118 8.73 6.07 -3.78
N ASP A 119 10.05 6.21 -3.97
CA ASP A 119 10.86 5.26 -4.75
C ASP A 119 10.89 3.88 -4.07
N GLU A 120 11.00 3.83 -2.74
CA GLU A 120 11.00 2.55 -2.02
C GLU A 120 9.68 1.81 -2.12
N ILE A 121 8.57 2.53 -1.99
CA ILE A 121 7.21 1.99 -2.15
C ILE A 121 7.02 1.46 -3.58
N ARG A 122 7.39 2.24 -4.60
CA ARG A 122 7.29 1.83 -6.01
C ARG A 122 8.14 0.59 -6.32
N SER A 123 9.31 0.47 -5.70
CA SER A 123 10.22 -0.66 -5.90
C SER A 123 9.91 -1.90 -5.03
N TRP A 124 8.78 -1.96 -4.34
CA TRP A 124 8.44 -3.10 -3.47
C TRP A 124 8.55 -4.46 -4.17
N ASP A 125 8.02 -4.56 -5.40
CA ASP A 125 8.04 -5.77 -6.22
C ASP A 125 9.48 -6.20 -6.56
N GLN A 126 10.26 -5.27 -7.12
CA GLN A 126 11.66 -5.50 -7.46
C GLN A 126 12.48 -5.96 -6.25
N ARG A 127 12.29 -5.33 -5.09
CA ARG A 127 13.03 -5.62 -3.86
C ARG A 127 12.60 -6.95 -3.24
N SER A 128 11.30 -7.25 -3.27
CA SER A 128 10.79 -8.58 -2.91
C SER A 128 11.45 -9.66 -3.77
N GLY A 129 11.60 -9.40 -5.08
CA GLY A 129 12.30 -10.31 -6.00
C GLY A 129 13.78 -10.52 -5.68
N VAL A 130 14.49 -9.52 -5.12
CA VAL A 130 15.88 -9.71 -4.65
C VAL A 130 15.92 -10.69 -3.47
N VAL A 131 15.02 -10.53 -2.50
CA VAL A 131 14.93 -11.42 -1.34
C VAL A 131 14.58 -12.84 -1.75
N LEU A 132 13.62 -13.00 -2.67
CA LEU A 132 13.25 -14.32 -3.19
C LEU A 132 14.40 -14.99 -3.95
N ARG A 133 15.11 -14.26 -4.83
CA ARG A 133 16.27 -14.80 -5.55
C ARG A 133 17.42 -15.18 -4.62
N ALA A 134 17.68 -14.39 -3.57
CA ALA A 134 18.70 -14.74 -2.58
C ALA A 134 18.33 -16.04 -1.85
N ARG A 135 17.05 -16.20 -1.47
CA ARG A 135 16.55 -17.45 -0.89
C ARG A 135 16.70 -18.65 -1.83
N GLU A 136 16.37 -18.49 -3.11
CA GLU A 136 16.51 -19.56 -4.11
C GLU A 136 17.98 -19.90 -4.40
N GLY A 137 18.87 -18.90 -4.37
CA GLY A 137 20.30 -19.05 -4.64
C GLY A 137 21.11 -19.65 -3.48
N ASP A 138 20.60 -19.61 -2.25
CA ASP A 138 21.29 -20.13 -1.05
C ASP A 138 21.10 -21.65 -0.86
N SER A 139 21.33 -22.41 -1.93
CA SER A 139 21.12 -23.87 -1.95
C SER A 139 22.02 -24.64 -0.96
N THR A 140 23.17 -24.08 -0.59
CA THR A 140 24.14 -24.65 0.35
C THR A 140 23.93 -24.18 1.79
N GLY A 141 23.08 -23.17 2.02
CA GLY A 141 22.87 -22.55 3.33
C GLY A 141 24.10 -21.81 3.89
N ASN A 142 25.10 -21.52 3.06
CA ASN A 142 26.32 -20.85 3.48
C ASN A 142 26.14 -19.32 3.66
N GLY A 143 24.98 -18.78 3.24
CA GLY A 143 24.61 -17.40 3.48
C GLY A 143 25.31 -16.37 2.60
N GLN A 144 26.19 -16.78 1.67
CA GLN A 144 27.02 -15.85 0.90
C GLN A 144 26.18 -14.93 -0.01
N VAL A 145 25.17 -15.50 -0.68
CA VAL A 145 24.25 -14.75 -1.55
C VAL A 145 23.45 -13.68 -0.79
N TRP A 146 23.24 -13.87 0.51
CA TRP A 146 22.56 -12.88 1.35
C TRP A 146 23.41 -11.66 1.68
N GLN A 147 24.73 -11.76 1.55
CA GLN A 147 25.71 -10.71 1.85
C GLN A 147 26.11 -9.88 0.63
N GLU A 148 25.65 -10.25 -0.56
CA GLU A 148 25.92 -9.49 -1.77
C GLU A 148 25.38 -8.07 -1.68
N ARG A 149 26.29 -7.10 -1.78
CA ARG A 149 25.97 -5.67 -1.68
C ARG A 149 25.56 -5.11 -3.04
N ARG A 150 24.44 -4.39 -3.07
CA ARG A 150 23.92 -3.72 -4.27
C ARG A 150 23.41 -2.34 -3.90
N GLU A 151 23.43 -1.43 -4.87
CA GLU A 151 22.99 -0.05 -4.67
C GLU A 151 21.46 0.04 -4.79
N TYR A 152 20.85 0.80 -3.88
CA TYR A 152 19.41 1.08 -3.86
C TYR A 152 19.16 2.54 -3.49
N ARG A 153 17.98 3.06 -3.85
CA ARG A 153 17.45 4.28 -3.25
C ARG A 153 16.59 3.96 -2.03
N TRP A 154 16.94 4.47 -0.86
CA TRP A 154 16.19 4.26 0.37
C TRP A 154 16.05 5.56 1.13
N ASN A 155 14.82 5.95 1.48
CA ASN A 155 14.53 7.26 2.07
C ASN A 155 15.27 8.42 1.35
N GLY A 156 15.19 8.47 0.02
CA GLY A 156 15.80 9.51 -0.82
C GLY A 156 17.32 9.43 -0.98
N ASN A 157 18.01 8.52 -0.29
CA ASN A 157 19.47 8.38 -0.34
C ASN A 157 19.90 7.16 -1.15
N GLN A 158 21.04 7.25 -1.83
CA GLN A 158 21.73 6.07 -2.33
C GLN A 158 22.34 5.31 -1.15
N VAL A 159 22.02 4.03 -1.05
CA VAL A 159 22.49 3.13 0.01
C VAL A 159 22.99 1.84 -0.60
N LEU A 160 23.99 1.26 0.04
CA LEU A 160 24.49 -0.06 -0.31
C LEU A 160 23.89 -1.08 0.66
N PHE A 161 22.94 -1.88 0.19
CA PHE A 161 22.26 -2.89 1.00
C PHE A 161 22.54 -4.29 0.47
N THR A 162 22.48 -5.23 1.40
CA THR A 162 22.46 -6.66 1.10
C THR A 162 21.02 -7.17 0.93
N ALA A 163 20.84 -8.38 0.39
CA ALA A 163 19.52 -9.01 0.37
C ALA A 163 18.97 -9.23 1.80
N LEU A 164 19.85 -9.47 2.78
CA LEU A 164 19.48 -9.57 4.18
C LEU A 164 18.98 -8.23 4.76
N ASP A 165 19.62 -7.13 4.40
CA ASP A 165 19.18 -5.79 4.82
C ASP A 165 17.79 -5.47 4.26
N LEU A 166 17.53 -5.82 2.99
CA LEU A 166 16.20 -5.70 2.39
C LEU A 166 15.17 -6.57 3.10
N ALA A 167 15.49 -7.84 3.37
CA ALA A 167 14.59 -8.76 4.06
C ALA A 167 14.21 -8.27 5.48
N ARG A 168 15.12 -7.59 6.18
CA ARG A 168 14.84 -6.99 7.49
C ARG A 168 13.94 -5.76 7.39
N ARG A 169 14.03 -5.02 6.29
CA ARG A 169 13.30 -3.76 6.06
C ARG A 169 11.92 -3.96 5.44
N LEU A 170 11.74 -5.06 4.73
CA LEU A 170 10.47 -5.47 4.14
C LEU A 170 9.76 -6.45 5.08
N TYR A 171 8.72 -5.98 5.78
CA TYR A 171 7.90 -6.84 6.64
C TYR A 171 7.03 -7.82 5.88
N LEU A 172 6.61 -7.43 4.66
CA LEU A 172 5.91 -8.32 3.75
C LEU A 172 6.69 -8.39 2.44
N ILE A 173 7.00 -9.63 2.04
CA ILE A 173 7.60 -9.96 0.75
C ILE A 173 6.47 -10.33 -0.19
N LYS A 174 6.44 -9.68 -1.37
CA LYS A 174 5.49 -10.08 -2.40
C LYS A 174 5.80 -11.52 -2.84
N PRO A 175 4.82 -12.45 -2.79
CA PRO A 175 5.06 -13.81 -3.23
C PRO A 175 5.34 -13.85 -4.74
N PRO A 176 6.03 -14.88 -5.24
CA PRO A 176 6.19 -15.08 -6.67
C PRO A 176 4.81 -15.21 -7.34
N PRO A 177 4.69 -14.87 -8.64
CA PRO A 177 3.45 -15.06 -9.39
C PRO A 177 3.01 -16.52 -9.30
N LYS A 178 1.70 -16.75 -9.12
CA LYS A 178 1.15 -18.10 -9.23
C LYS A 178 1.39 -18.58 -10.67
N ARG A 179 2.06 -19.74 -10.80
CA ARG A 179 2.23 -20.43 -12.08
C ARG A 179 0.93 -21.08 -12.52
#